data_AF-A0A660QFX8-F1
#
_entry.id   AF-A0A660QFX8-F1
#
_cell.length_a   1.000
_cell.length_b   1.000
_cell.length_c   1.000
_cell.angle_alpha   90.00
_cell.angle_beta   90.00
_cell.angle_gamma   90.00
#
_symmetry.space_group_name_H-M   'P 1'
#
loop_
_entity.id
_entity.type
_entity.pdbx_description
1 polymer ?
#
loop_
_entity_poly.entity_id
_entity_poly.type
_entity_poly.pdbx_seq_one_letter_code
_entity_poly.pdbx_strand_id
1 'polypeptide(L)'
;MWKNVFNFLSFEGFPSRDFVTYSSLVLFVANVISLIASIAAIAAKWNWGIAPGALALWGFSEGLLLTAATAFLVVLIKWNVFLRKAQKEVVKKYSQRASDIAEILEKTDQTMFAFGVAGTVAGLILSFFFPFTFLIMLAGTSFAVYSLFKNLKECEQKEYEVVQSTEENEKAPEKISTCEWDTNVLILMIASLFGYWVLHCSECSQKIESFVEQRLRADS
;
A
#
# COMPACT_ATOMS: atom_id res chain seq x y z
N MET A 1 -15.31 -21.56 7.40
CA MET A 1 -14.60 -20.94 6.25
C MET A 1 -15.21 -19.60 5.85
N TRP A 2 -16.51 -19.53 5.54
CA TRP A 2 -17.20 -18.28 5.16
C TRP A 2 -17.19 -17.17 6.25
N LYS A 3 -17.31 -17.51 7.54
CA LYS A 3 -17.15 -16.53 8.64
C LYS A 3 -15.80 -15.80 8.64
N ASN A 4 -14.71 -16.47 8.23
CA ASN A 4 -13.39 -15.86 8.16
C ASN A 4 -13.26 -14.95 6.92
N VAL A 5 -13.95 -15.27 5.82
CA VAL A 5 -14.02 -14.43 4.61
C VAL A 5 -14.87 -13.17 4.84
N PHE A 6 -15.94 -13.26 5.65
CA PHE A 6 -16.72 -12.08 6.05
C PHE A 6 -15.99 -11.21 7.07
N ASN A 7 -15.23 -11.79 8.03
CA ASN A 7 -14.34 -11.00 8.90
C ASN A 7 -13.20 -10.33 8.11
N PHE A 8 -12.74 -10.94 7.01
CA PHE A 8 -11.73 -10.38 6.11
C PHE A 8 -12.21 -9.08 5.42
N LEU A 9 -13.49 -9.03 5.00
CA LEU A 9 -14.13 -7.83 4.45
C LEU A 9 -14.67 -6.88 5.53
N SER A 10 -14.74 -7.31 6.79
CA SER A 10 -15.09 -6.39 7.87
C SER A 10 -13.99 -5.33 7.97
N PHE A 11 -14.38 -4.06 7.89
CA PHE A 11 -13.48 -2.92 8.15
C PHE A 11 -13.20 -2.75 9.67
N GLU A 12 -13.73 -3.65 10.49
CA GLU A 12 -13.58 -3.70 11.93
C GLU A 12 -12.31 -4.49 12.29
N GLY A 13 -11.16 -3.84 12.18
CA GLY A 13 -9.89 -4.39 12.66
C GLY A 13 -8.67 -3.98 11.85
N PHE A 14 -7.56 -3.73 12.53
CA PHE A 14 -6.27 -3.48 11.89
C PHE A 14 -5.80 -4.76 11.17
N PRO A 15 -5.27 -4.68 9.94
CA PRO A 15 -4.85 -5.87 9.21
C PRO A 15 -3.68 -6.56 9.93
N SER A 16 -3.80 -7.87 10.17
CA SER A 16 -2.76 -8.67 10.82
C SER A 16 -1.49 -8.71 9.97
N ARG A 17 -0.31 -8.67 10.60
CA ARG A 17 0.99 -8.70 9.90
C ARG A 17 1.14 -9.87 8.95
N ASP A 18 0.78 -11.08 9.38
CA ASP A 18 0.83 -12.29 8.55
C ASP A 18 0.06 -12.11 7.24
N PHE A 19 -1.15 -11.54 7.32
CA PHE A 19 -1.99 -11.29 6.15
C PHE A 19 -1.35 -10.28 5.18
N VAL A 20 -0.76 -9.20 5.70
CA VAL A 20 -0.02 -8.22 4.90
C VAL A 20 1.16 -8.90 4.20
N THR A 21 1.95 -9.69 4.91
CA THR A 21 3.12 -10.39 4.37
C THR A 21 2.72 -11.39 3.31
N TYR A 22 1.72 -12.24 3.56
CA TYR A 22 1.27 -13.23 2.59
C TYR A 22 0.64 -12.60 1.36
N SER A 23 -0.22 -11.59 1.52
CA SER A 23 -0.82 -10.89 0.36
C SER A 23 0.25 -10.19 -0.49
N SER A 24 1.26 -9.59 0.13
CA SER A 24 2.39 -8.97 -0.56
C SER A 24 3.25 -10.00 -1.31
N LEU A 25 3.56 -11.12 -0.67
CA LEU A 25 4.36 -12.20 -1.26
C LEU A 25 3.64 -12.82 -2.47
N VAL A 26 2.35 -13.14 -2.32
CA VAL A 26 1.54 -13.68 -3.42
C VAL A 26 1.42 -12.66 -4.55
N LEU A 27 1.30 -11.37 -4.26
CA LEU A 27 1.30 -10.32 -5.28
C LEU A 27 2.62 -10.25 -6.06
N PHE A 28 3.76 -10.33 -5.38
CA PHE A 28 5.07 -10.42 -6.03
C PHE A 28 5.18 -11.64 -6.95
N VAL A 29 4.81 -12.83 -6.45
CA VAL A 29 4.80 -14.06 -7.26
C VAL A 29 3.84 -13.93 -8.45
N ALA A 30 2.67 -13.33 -8.26
CA ALA A 30 1.71 -13.07 -9.33
C ALA A 30 2.28 -12.16 -10.42
N ASN A 31 3.02 -11.10 -10.04
CA ASN A 31 3.68 -10.21 -11.00
C ASN A 31 4.77 -10.94 -11.80
N VAL A 32 5.58 -11.80 -11.14
CA VAL A 32 6.60 -12.61 -11.83
C VAL A 32 5.96 -13.57 -12.83
N ILE A 33 4.92 -14.29 -12.40
CA ILE A 33 4.19 -15.23 -13.28
C ILE A 33 3.52 -14.46 -14.44
N SER A 34 2.93 -13.30 -14.17
CA SER A 34 2.30 -12.45 -15.20
C SER A 34 3.30 -11.90 -16.21
N LEU A 35 4.53 -11.60 -15.78
CA LEU A 35 5.62 -11.23 -16.68
C LEU A 35 5.97 -12.38 -17.62
N ILE A 36 6.20 -13.57 -17.06
CA ILE A 36 6.50 -14.78 -17.84
C ILE A 36 5.35 -15.10 -18.82
N ALA A 37 4.11 -15.05 -18.33
CA ALA A 37 2.92 -15.32 -19.13
C ALA A 37 2.75 -14.30 -20.27
N SER A 38 3.01 -13.01 -20.01
CA SER A 38 2.95 -11.97 -21.04
C SER A 38 3.99 -12.18 -22.14
N ILE A 39 5.22 -12.55 -21.76
CA ILE A 39 6.29 -12.90 -22.72
C ILE A 39 5.89 -14.13 -23.55
N ALA A 40 5.39 -15.18 -22.89
CA ALA A 40 4.94 -16.39 -23.55
C ALA A 40 3.76 -16.15 -24.51
N ALA A 41 2.80 -15.31 -24.12
CA ALA A 41 1.66 -14.95 -24.96
C ALA A 41 2.08 -14.23 -26.25
N ILE A 42 3.08 -13.34 -26.16
CA ILE A 42 3.62 -12.64 -27.34
C ILE A 42 4.45 -13.60 -28.21
N ALA A 43 5.27 -14.45 -27.60
CA ALA A 43 6.04 -15.45 -28.32
C ALA A 43 5.15 -16.48 -29.05
N ALA A 44 4.03 -16.88 -28.44
CA ALA A 44 3.06 -17.81 -29.02
C ALA A 44 2.31 -17.20 -30.22
N LYS A 45 2.06 -15.87 -30.23
CA LYS A 45 1.53 -15.19 -31.44
C LYS A 45 2.46 -15.33 -32.65
N TRP A 46 3.76 -15.48 -32.43
CA TRP A 46 4.76 -15.68 -33.48
C TRP A 46 4.98 -17.15 -33.84
N ASN A 47 4.66 -18.10 -32.94
CA ASN A 47 4.93 -19.51 -33.15
C ASN A 47 3.68 -20.36 -32.85
N TRP A 48 2.98 -20.81 -33.89
CA TRP A 48 1.61 -21.38 -33.83
C TRP A 48 1.47 -22.65 -32.99
N GLY A 49 2.58 -23.30 -32.59
CA GLY A 49 2.59 -24.53 -31.78
C GLY A 49 2.52 -24.35 -30.26
N ILE A 50 2.73 -23.13 -29.73
CA ILE A 50 2.77 -22.86 -28.27
C ILE A 50 1.41 -22.36 -27.73
N ALA A 51 0.44 -22.13 -28.63
CA ALA A 51 -0.79 -21.39 -28.36
C ALA A 51 -1.65 -21.90 -27.18
N PRO A 52 -1.89 -23.23 -26.98
CA PRO A 52 -2.81 -23.68 -25.92
C PRO A 52 -2.21 -23.51 -24.50
N GLY A 53 -0.94 -23.83 -24.33
CA GLY A 53 -0.25 -23.75 -23.03
C GLY A 53 0.00 -22.30 -22.59
N ALA A 54 0.30 -21.41 -23.54
CA ALA A 54 0.48 -19.98 -23.25
C ALA A 54 -0.82 -19.31 -22.80
N LEU A 55 -1.96 -19.66 -23.40
CA LEU A 55 -3.28 -19.13 -23.01
C LEU A 55 -3.68 -19.60 -21.60
N ALA A 56 -3.43 -20.87 -21.27
CA ALA A 56 -3.73 -21.40 -19.94
C ALA A 56 -2.86 -20.74 -18.85
N LEU A 57 -1.57 -20.54 -19.12
CA LEU A 57 -0.66 -19.83 -18.22
C LEU A 57 -1.07 -18.36 -18.03
N TRP A 58 -1.51 -17.70 -19.10
CA TRP A 58 -2.00 -16.32 -19.05
C TRP A 58 -3.26 -16.20 -18.20
N GLY A 59 -4.29 -17.02 -18.43
CA GLY A 59 -5.51 -17.00 -17.62
C GLY A 59 -5.25 -17.34 -16.14
N PHE A 60 -4.34 -18.28 -15.86
CA PHE A 60 -3.91 -18.56 -14.48
C PHE A 60 -3.24 -17.34 -13.82
N SER A 61 -2.35 -16.67 -14.57
CA SER A 61 -1.66 -15.47 -14.08
C SER A 61 -2.63 -14.34 -13.75
N GLU A 62 -3.66 -14.12 -14.57
CA GLU A 62 -4.69 -13.10 -14.35
C GLU A 62 -5.52 -13.38 -13.10
N GLY A 63 -5.96 -14.63 -12.90
CA GLY A 63 -6.71 -15.01 -11.71
C GLY A 63 -5.90 -14.83 -10.42
N LEU A 64 -4.62 -15.19 -10.46
CA LEU A 64 -3.70 -14.99 -9.35
C LEU A 64 -3.45 -13.49 -9.08
N LEU A 65 -3.26 -12.70 -10.15
CA LEU A 65 -3.06 -11.25 -10.05
C LEU A 65 -4.29 -10.56 -9.46
N LEU A 66 -5.49 -10.92 -9.92
CA LEU A 66 -6.76 -10.38 -9.44
C LEU A 66 -6.93 -10.62 -7.95
N THR A 67 -6.75 -11.86 -7.52
CA THR A 67 -6.94 -12.24 -6.11
C THR A 67 -5.90 -11.58 -5.21
N ALA A 68 -4.63 -11.60 -5.61
CA ALA A 68 -3.53 -11.02 -4.84
C ALA A 68 -3.62 -9.49 -4.73
N ALA A 69 -3.84 -8.80 -5.86
CA ALA A 69 -3.94 -7.34 -5.88
C ALA A 69 -5.18 -6.86 -5.14
N THR A 70 -6.32 -7.56 -5.25
CA THR A 70 -7.53 -7.21 -4.49
C THR A 70 -7.30 -7.39 -2.99
N ALA A 71 -6.69 -8.51 -2.56
CA ALA A 71 -6.37 -8.75 -1.16
C ALA A 71 -5.43 -7.65 -0.60
N PHE A 72 -4.41 -7.28 -1.37
CA PHE A 72 -3.47 -6.24 -0.96
C PHE A 72 -4.09 -4.83 -1.00
N LEU A 73 -4.96 -4.52 -1.96
CA LEU A 73 -5.73 -3.28 -1.99
C LEU A 73 -6.58 -3.11 -0.73
N VAL A 74 -7.22 -4.19 -0.25
CA VAL A 74 -7.98 -4.16 1.00
C VAL A 74 -7.08 -3.78 2.18
N VAL A 75 -5.84 -4.29 2.24
CA VAL A 75 -4.86 -3.88 3.25
C VAL A 75 -4.56 -2.39 3.16
N LEU A 76 -4.22 -1.88 1.97
CA LEU A 76 -3.89 -0.48 1.76
C LEU A 76 -5.03 0.45 2.14
N ILE A 77 -6.26 0.10 1.77
CA ILE A 77 -7.45 0.88 2.12
C ILE A 77 -7.65 0.87 3.64
N LYS A 78 -7.52 -0.30 4.30
CA LYS A 78 -7.63 -0.39 5.77
C LYS A 78 -6.56 0.45 6.46
N TRP A 79 -5.30 0.35 6.07
CA TRP A 79 -4.22 1.17 6.62
C TRP A 79 -4.49 2.67 6.44
N ASN A 80 -4.90 3.10 5.25
CA ASN A 80 -5.28 4.49 5.00
C ASN A 80 -6.43 4.94 5.94
N VAL A 81 -7.44 4.10 6.19
CA VAL A 81 -8.51 4.42 7.15
C VAL A 81 -7.98 4.60 8.58
N PHE A 82 -7.12 3.69 9.07
CA PHE A 82 -6.56 3.78 10.42
C PHE A 82 -5.58 4.95 10.58
N LEU A 83 -4.73 5.20 9.58
CA LEU A 83 -3.85 6.36 9.56
C LEU A 83 -4.63 7.66 9.60
N ARG A 84 -5.74 7.77 8.86
CA ARG A 84 -6.63 8.93 8.93
C ARG A 84 -7.23 9.13 10.31
N LYS A 85 -7.63 8.05 10.99
CA LYS A 85 -8.13 8.14 12.36
C LYS A 85 -7.04 8.67 13.30
N ALA A 86 -5.83 8.10 13.23
CA ALA A 86 -4.70 8.55 14.02
C ALA A 86 -4.34 10.02 13.74
N GLN A 87 -4.30 10.43 12.47
CA GLN A 87 -4.08 11.82 12.06
C GLN A 87 -5.14 12.78 12.62
N LYS A 88 -6.43 12.39 12.62
CA LYS A 88 -7.50 13.21 13.21
C LYS A 88 -7.31 13.41 14.72
N GLU A 89 -6.84 12.39 15.44
CA GLU A 89 -6.55 12.54 16.87
C GLU A 89 -5.33 13.45 17.11
N VAL A 90 -4.29 13.36 16.27
CA VAL A 90 -3.17 14.33 16.30
C VAL A 90 -3.67 15.75 16.07
N VAL A 91 -4.49 15.97 15.04
CA VAL A 91 -5.08 17.28 14.77
C VAL A 91 -5.89 17.76 15.96
N LYS A 92 -6.77 16.94 16.55
CA LYS A 92 -7.54 17.35 17.73
C LYS A 92 -6.65 17.74 18.90
N LYS A 93 -5.63 16.92 19.23
CA LYS A 93 -4.70 17.17 20.33
C LYS A 93 -3.95 18.49 20.18
N TYR A 94 -3.54 18.82 18.96
CA TYR A 94 -2.73 20.01 18.67
C TYR A 94 -3.51 21.17 18.02
N SER A 95 -4.83 21.02 17.79
CA SER A 95 -5.69 22.01 17.11
C SER A 95 -5.77 23.35 17.83
N GLN A 96 -5.63 23.35 19.15
CA GLN A 96 -5.58 24.57 19.96
C GLN A 96 -4.26 25.34 19.82
N ARG A 97 -3.19 24.70 19.32
CA ARG A 97 -1.82 25.24 19.38
C ARG A 97 -1.26 25.69 18.04
N ALA A 98 -1.78 25.20 16.91
CA ALA A 98 -1.39 25.70 15.59
C ALA A 98 -2.51 25.50 14.55
N SER A 99 -2.94 26.60 13.93
CA SER A 99 -3.84 26.61 12.77
C SER A 99 -3.30 25.82 11.58
N ASP A 100 -1.97 25.77 11.47
CA ASP A 100 -1.25 25.24 10.30
C ASP A 100 -1.26 23.70 10.25
N ILE A 101 -1.43 23.04 11.40
CA ILE A 101 -1.55 21.57 11.50
C ILE A 101 -2.85 21.12 10.85
N ALA A 102 -3.96 21.81 11.16
CA ALA A 102 -5.28 21.45 10.66
C ALA A 102 -5.35 21.58 9.13
N GLU A 103 -4.86 22.69 8.58
CA GLU A 103 -4.93 22.93 7.14
C GLU A 103 -4.10 21.92 6.33
N ILE A 104 -2.97 21.45 6.87
CA ILE A 104 -2.07 20.56 6.13
C ILE A 104 -2.40 19.08 6.35
N LEU A 105 -2.85 18.68 7.55
CA LEU A 105 -3.30 17.30 7.80
C LEU A 105 -4.65 16.99 7.12
N GLU A 106 -5.51 17.99 6.99
CA GLU A 106 -6.79 17.85 6.27
C GLU A 106 -6.59 17.83 4.74
N LYS A 107 -5.55 18.51 4.23
CA LYS A 107 -5.11 18.45 2.82
C LYS A 107 -4.17 17.28 2.49
N THR A 108 -3.75 16.47 3.46
CA THR A 108 -2.79 15.38 3.22
C THR A 108 -3.29 14.45 2.12
N ASP A 109 -2.43 14.23 1.12
CA ASP A 109 -2.66 13.84 -0.28
C ASP A 109 -3.56 12.60 -0.50
N GLN A 110 -4.86 12.73 -0.20
CA GLN A 110 -5.85 11.67 -0.47
C GLN A 110 -5.96 11.36 -1.95
N THR A 111 -5.74 12.39 -2.77
CA THR A 111 -5.76 12.36 -4.22
C THR A 111 -4.71 11.39 -4.76
N MET A 112 -3.48 11.43 -4.25
CA MET A 112 -2.40 10.54 -4.72
C MET A 112 -2.66 9.08 -4.36
N PHE A 113 -3.14 8.80 -3.14
CA PHE A 113 -3.55 7.44 -2.78
C PHE A 113 -4.69 6.94 -3.66
N ALA A 114 -5.71 7.77 -3.90
CA ALA A 114 -6.84 7.42 -4.76
C ALA A 114 -6.39 7.18 -6.21
N PHE A 115 -5.44 7.95 -6.73
CA PHE A 115 -4.83 7.71 -8.05
C PHE A 115 -4.10 6.37 -8.10
N GLY A 116 -3.33 6.00 -7.07
CA GLY A 116 -2.70 4.68 -6.99
C GLY A 116 -3.70 3.53 -7.00
N VAL A 117 -4.78 3.65 -6.21
CA VAL A 117 -5.88 2.67 -6.20
C VAL A 117 -6.57 2.60 -7.56
N ALA A 118 -6.90 3.74 -8.18
CA ALA A 118 -7.53 3.78 -9.50
C ALA A 118 -6.64 3.15 -10.58
N GLY A 119 -5.34 3.46 -10.58
CA GLY A 119 -4.36 2.84 -11.47
C GLY A 119 -4.26 1.34 -11.28
N THR A 120 -4.32 0.87 -10.02
CA THR A 120 -4.36 -0.56 -9.70
C THR A 120 -5.57 -1.25 -10.34
N VAL A 121 -6.77 -0.68 -10.12
CA VAL A 121 -8.03 -1.22 -10.64
C VAL A 121 -8.06 -1.20 -12.16
N ALA A 122 -7.63 -0.09 -12.78
CA ALA A 122 -7.53 0.03 -14.23
C ALA A 122 -6.57 -1.02 -14.81
N GLY A 123 -5.39 -1.20 -14.20
CA GLY A 123 -4.44 -2.22 -14.60
C GLY A 123 -4.99 -3.64 -14.48
N LEU A 124 -5.74 -3.95 -13.41
CA LEU A 124 -6.42 -5.24 -13.26
C LEU A 124 -7.43 -5.50 -14.37
N ILE A 125 -8.27 -4.51 -14.70
CA ILE A 125 -9.25 -4.65 -15.79
C ILE A 125 -8.55 -4.85 -17.13
N LEU A 126 -7.51 -4.06 -17.41
CA LEU A 126 -6.77 -4.15 -18.66
C LEU A 126 -5.96 -5.44 -18.80
N SER A 127 -5.59 -6.07 -17.68
CA SER A 127 -4.82 -7.33 -17.65
C SER A 127 -5.56 -8.48 -18.31
N PHE A 128 -6.90 -8.47 -18.31
CA PHE A 128 -7.73 -9.49 -18.97
C PHE A 128 -7.73 -9.41 -20.51
N PHE A 129 -7.30 -8.29 -21.07
CA PHE A 129 -7.43 -8.03 -22.51
C PHE A 129 -6.09 -8.00 -23.22
N PHE A 130 -5.04 -7.56 -22.53
CA PHE A 130 -3.74 -7.29 -23.14
C PHE A 130 -2.59 -7.82 -22.28
N PRO A 131 -1.55 -8.41 -22.88
CA PRO A 131 -0.34 -8.74 -22.15
C PRO A 131 0.35 -7.46 -21.64
N PHE A 132 1.15 -7.59 -20.57
CA PHE A 132 1.89 -6.51 -19.91
C PHE A 132 1.10 -5.39 -19.24
N THR A 133 -0.22 -5.31 -19.38
CA THR A 133 -1.02 -4.28 -18.68
C THR A 133 -1.07 -4.50 -17.16
N PHE A 134 -0.65 -5.68 -16.66
CA PHE A 134 -0.35 -5.89 -15.25
C PHE A 134 0.71 -4.91 -14.71
N LEU A 135 1.58 -4.35 -15.56
CA LEU A 135 2.53 -3.32 -15.16
C LEU A 135 1.85 -2.02 -14.72
N ILE A 136 0.67 -1.71 -15.27
CA ILE A 136 -0.14 -0.57 -14.82
C ILE A 136 -0.67 -0.84 -13.42
N MET A 137 -1.10 -2.09 -13.16
CA MET A 137 -1.54 -2.51 -11.83
C MET A 137 -0.40 -2.42 -10.81
N LEU A 138 0.79 -2.91 -11.18
CA LEU A 138 2.00 -2.85 -10.37
C LEU A 138 2.41 -1.40 -10.07
N ALA A 139 2.36 -0.52 -11.08
CA ALA A 139 2.65 0.90 -10.90
C ALA A 139 1.64 1.55 -9.95
N GLY A 140 0.35 1.25 -10.12
CA GLY A 140 -0.72 1.75 -9.25
C GLY A 140 -0.56 1.31 -7.79
N THR A 141 -0.30 0.02 -7.56
CA THR A 141 -0.10 -0.53 -6.20
C THR A 141 1.14 0.04 -5.54
N SER A 142 2.25 0.11 -6.27
CA SER A 142 3.50 0.72 -5.79
C SER A 142 3.31 2.20 -5.45
N PHE A 143 2.56 2.94 -6.26
CA PHE A 143 2.25 4.34 -6.02
C PHE A 143 1.34 4.53 -4.79
N ALA A 144 0.37 3.64 -4.59
CA ALA A 144 -0.50 3.66 -3.42
C ALA A 144 0.28 3.41 -2.12
N VAL A 145 1.20 2.42 -2.11
CA VAL A 145 2.13 2.18 -0.99
C VAL A 145 2.99 3.42 -0.74
N TYR A 146 3.66 3.91 -1.77
CA TYR A 146 4.53 5.08 -1.67
C TYR A 146 3.78 6.28 -1.08
N SER A 147 2.59 6.59 -1.60
CA SER A 147 1.75 7.70 -1.12
C SER A 147 1.39 7.54 0.36
N LEU A 148 1.09 6.32 0.81
CA LEU A 148 0.73 6.03 2.19
C LEU A 148 1.90 6.29 3.15
N PHE A 149 3.11 5.83 2.81
CA PHE A 149 4.30 6.06 3.64
C PHE A 149 4.82 7.50 3.57
N LYS A 150 4.69 8.16 2.42
CA LYS A 150 4.99 9.60 2.29
C LYS A 150 4.09 10.41 3.23
N ASN A 151 2.79 10.14 3.21
CA ASN A 151 1.83 10.81 4.09
C ASN A 151 2.10 10.55 5.57
N LEU A 152 2.48 9.31 5.94
CA LEU A 152 2.87 8.98 7.31
C LEU A 152 4.09 9.79 7.74
N LYS A 153 5.14 9.84 6.91
CA LYS A 153 6.37 10.60 7.20
C LYS A 153 6.10 12.10 7.34
N GLU A 154 5.33 12.69 6.42
CA GLU A 154 4.98 14.12 6.48
C GLU A 154 4.16 14.46 7.73
N CYS A 155 3.28 13.56 8.17
CA CYS A 155 2.52 13.72 9.40
C CYS A 155 3.45 13.70 10.63
N GLU A 156 4.33 12.71 10.73
CA GLU A 156 5.28 12.59 11.86
C GLU A 156 6.23 13.79 11.94
N GLN A 157 6.73 14.27 10.80
CA GLN A 157 7.62 15.43 10.76
C GLN A 157 6.94 16.70 11.31
N LYS A 158 5.69 16.95 10.89
CA LYS A 158 4.93 18.11 11.38
C LYS A 158 4.56 17.99 12.85
N GLU A 159 4.15 16.80 13.30
CA GLU A 159 3.91 16.55 14.72
C GLU A 159 5.17 16.85 15.54
N TYR A 160 6.33 16.44 15.05
CA TYR A 160 7.60 16.69 15.72
C TYR A 160 8.00 18.17 15.75
N GLU A 161 7.85 18.90 14.63
CA GLU A 161 8.09 20.36 14.56
C GLU A 161 7.24 21.14 15.58
N VAL A 162 5.99 20.73 15.75
CA VAL A 162 5.05 21.35 16.71
C VAL A 162 5.47 21.05 18.14
N VAL A 163 5.81 19.81 18.46
CA VAL A 163 6.23 19.45 19.82
C VAL A 163 7.57 20.11 20.17
N GLN A 164 8.51 20.24 19.22
CA GLN A 164 9.78 20.92 19.44
C GLN A 164 9.66 22.43 19.60
N SER A 165 8.74 23.09 18.88
CA SER A 165 8.52 24.53 19.03
C SER A 165 7.80 24.91 20.33
N THR A 166 7.32 23.92 21.09
CA THR A 166 6.49 24.13 22.30
C THR A 166 7.20 23.60 23.56
N GLU A 167 8.52 23.79 23.71
CA GLU A 167 9.34 23.35 24.86
C GLU A 167 8.74 23.70 26.24
N GLU A 168 7.76 22.93 26.72
CA GLU A 168 7.26 22.94 28.10
C GLU A 168 6.46 21.63 28.34
N ASN A 169 7.16 20.60 28.81
CA ASN A 169 6.65 19.35 29.40
C ASN A 169 6.05 18.22 28.54
N GLU A 170 5.93 18.31 27.21
CA GLU A 170 5.54 17.13 26.41
C GLU A 170 6.76 16.31 25.97
N LYS A 171 6.80 15.02 26.36
CA LYS A 171 7.76 14.07 25.79
C LYS A 171 7.56 14.03 24.28
N ALA A 172 8.60 14.37 23.52
CA ALA A 172 8.58 14.26 22.07
C ALA A 172 8.16 12.84 21.67
N PRO A 173 7.18 12.69 20.75
CA PRO A 173 6.79 11.37 20.27
C PRO A 173 8.02 10.68 19.68
N GLU A 174 8.15 9.38 19.94
CA GLU A 174 9.22 8.59 19.32
C GLU A 174 9.07 8.67 17.80
N LYS A 175 10.18 8.96 17.12
CA LYS A 175 10.21 9.02 15.65
C LYS A 175 10.11 7.59 15.11
N ILE A 176 8.92 7.21 14.65
CA ILE A 176 8.65 5.85 14.16
C ILE A 176 9.15 5.67 12.72
N SER A 177 9.10 6.72 11.89
CA SER A 177 9.58 6.68 10.51
C SER A 177 11.00 7.20 10.36
N THR A 178 11.94 6.26 10.26
CA THR A 178 13.33 6.49 9.86
C THR A 178 13.62 6.13 8.40
N CYS A 179 12.65 5.57 7.66
CA CYS A 179 12.88 5.15 6.26
C CYS A 179 12.76 6.33 5.28
N GLU A 180 13.72 6.43 4.37
CA GLU A 180 13.63 7.30 3.20
C GLU A 180 12.69 6.67 2.16
N TRP A 181 11.41 7.02 2.24
CA TRP A 181 10.44 6.75 1.19
C TRP A 181 10.49 7.85 0.15
N ASP A 182 11.39 7.71 -0.83
CA ASP A 182 11.59 8.64 -1.93
C ASP A 182 11.14 8.03 -3.28
N THR A 183 11.32 8.79 -4.36
CA THR A 183 10.99 8.33 -5.72
C THR A 183 11.83 7.12 -6.14
N ASN A 184 13.04 6.94 -5.60
CA ASN A 184 13.87 5.79 -5.91
C ASN A 184 13.26 4.50 -5.35
N VAL A 185 12.70 4.55 -4.14
CA VAL A 185 11.95 3.42 -3.58
C VAL A 185 10.76 3.04 -4.45
N LEU A 186 10.01 4.02 -4.97
CA LEU A 186 8.92 3.76 -5.92
C LEU A 186 9.44 3.05 -7.18
N ILE A 187 10.52 3.55 -7.77
CA ILE A 187 11.15 2.95 -8.95
C ILE A 187 11.62 1.52 -8.65
N LEU A 188 12.26 1.29 -7.50
CA LEU A 188 12.73 -0.03 -7.07
C LEU A 188 11.57 -0.99 -6.87
N MET A 189 10.45 -0.56 -6.27
CA MET A 189 9.25 -1.40 -6.16
C MET A 189 8.75 -1.83 -7.53
N ILE A 190 8.69 -0.93 -8.52
CA ILE A 190 8.23 -1.27 -9.87
C ILE A 190 9.24 -2.18 -10.59
N ALA A 191 10.52 -1.81 -10.60
CA ALA A 191 11.58 -2.54 -11.30
C ALA A 191 11.78 -3.95 -10.74
N SER A 192 11.59 -4.15 -9.44
CA SER A 192 11.67 -5.45 -8.78
C SER A 192 10.35 -6.22 -8.78
N LEU A 193 9.33 -5.80 -9.55
CA LEU A 193 8.00 -6.44 -9.61
C LEU A 193 7.32 -6.55 -8.24
N PHE A 194 7.54 -5.54 -7.39
CA PHE A 194 7.11 -5.44 -5.99
C PHE A 194 8.00 -6.18 -4.98
N GLY A 195 9.14 -6.73 -5.40
CA GLY A 195 10.07 -7.47 -4.54
C GLY A 195 10.68 -6.62 -3.42
N TYR A 196 11.01 -5.36 -3.69
CA TYR A 196 11.52 -4.43 -2.66
C TYR A 196 10.54 -4.30 -1.50
N TRP A 197 9.25 -4.15 -1.79
CA TRP A 197 8.21 -4.08 -0.76
C TRP A 197 8.17 -5.37 0.07
N VAL A 198 8.21 -6.54 -0.56
CA VAL A 198 8.16 -7.83 0.14
C VAL A 198 9.28 -7.98 1.16
N LEU A 199 10.50 -7.52 0.84
CA LEU A 199 11.65 -7.59 1.75
C LEU A 199 11.47 -6.72 3.00
N HIS A 200 10.81 -5.56 2.86
CA HIS A 200 10.63 -4.60 3.95
C HIS A 200 9.23 -4.62 4.58
N CYS A 201 8.31 -5.44 4.07
CA CYS A 201 6.90 -5.44 4.44
C CYS A 201 6.66 -5.59 5.94
N SER A 202 7.45 -6.43 6.63
CA SER A 202 7.32 -6.64 8.08
C SER A 202 7.66 -5.37 8.87
N GLU A 203 8.80 -4.75 8.57
CA GLU A 203 9.24 -3.50 9.21
C GLU A 203 8.25 -2.37 8.94
N CYS A 204 7.76 -2.30 7.70
CA CYS A 204 6.82 -1.29 7.25
C CYS A 204 5.45 -1.43 7.94
N SER A 205 4.94 -2.67 8.04
CA SER A 205 3.71 -2.97 8.77
C SER A 205 3.82 -2.62 10.25
N GLN A 206 4.97 -2.92 10.89
CA GLN A 206 5.20 -2.58 12.29
C GLN A 206 5.21 -1.07 12.51
N LYS A 207 5.78 -0.28 11.59
CA LYS A 207 5.78 1.19 11.69
C LYS A 207 4.38 1.77 11.64
N ILE A 208 3.53 1.32 10.71
CA ILE A 208 2.14 1.78 10.63
C ILE A 208 1.38 1.39 11.91
N GLU A 209 1.57 0.15 12.39
CA GLU A 209 0.92 -0.32 13.62
C GLU A 209 1.36 0.50 14.84
N SER A 210 2.66 0.69 15.07
CA SER A 210 3.18 1.52 16.15
C SER A 210 2.65 2.95 16.10
N PHE A 211 2.59 3.55 14.90
CA PHE A 211 2.02 4.89 14.74
C PHE A 211 0.55 4.94 15.16
N VAL A 212 -0.26 4.02 14.64
CA VAL A 212 -1.68 3.94 14.94
C VAL A 212 -1.93 3.65 16.42
N GLU A 213 -1.19 2.72 17.02
CA GLU A 213 -1.31 2.39 18.45
C GLU A 213 -0.95 3.56 19.35
N GLN A 214 0.18 4.24 19.11
CA GLN A 214 0.61 5.38 19.94
C GLN A 214 -0.41 6.53 19.94
N ARG A 215 -1.16 6.74 18.85
CA ARG A 215 -2.11 7.85 18.72
C ARG A 215 -3.54 7.46 19.10
N LEU A 216 -3.96 6.22 18.85
CA LEU A 216 -5.32 5.77 19.12
C LEU A 216 -5.51 5.09 20.48
N ARG A 217 -4.45 4.58 21.14
CA ARG A 217 -4.53 4.02 22.50
C ARG A 217 -4.25 5.04 23.61
N ALA A 218 -3.79 6.24 23.28
CA ALA A 218 -3.50 7.27 24.29
C ALA A 218 -4.76 7.84 24.98
N ASP A 219 -5.97 7.46 24.52
CA ASP A 219 -7.26 7.90 25.06
C ASP A 219 -8.03 6.82 25.87
N SER A 220 -7.36 5.74 26.29
CA SER A 220 -7.93 4.73 27.22
C SER A 220 -7.18 4.70 28.55
#